data_AF-A0AAD4DPP5-F1
#
_entry.id   AF-A0AAD4DPP5-F1
#
_cell.length_a   1.000
_cell.length_b   1.000
_cell.length_c   1.000
_cell.angle_alpha   90.00
_cell.angle_beta   90.00
_cell.angle_gamma   90.00
#
_symmetry.space_group_name_H-M   'P 1'
#
loop_
_entity.id
_entity.type
_entity.pdbx_description
1 polymer ?
#
loop_
_entity_poly.entity_id
_entity_poly.type
_entity_poly.pdbx_seq_one_letter_code
_entity_poly.pdbx_strand_id
1 'polypeptide(L)'
;LRVNYESLVDWKQNTAYLWCSPQFFNTSRFDCVFIRTQNGVILGRLVFLFQCAIGNDLFPLALIHPFDAPTGPRLRQDKQLNLFRVRAQPRTKAEFFSVQSIIRGALLVQDSGGNPLDHFIVDTIDTDMFLRVREMHQQVGHPVRI
;
A
#
# COMPACT_ATOMS: atom_id res chain seq x y z
N LEU A 1 10.49 8.12 6.84
CA LEU A 1 11.11 6.78 6.74
C LEU A 1 11.72 6.60 5.36
N ARG A 2 12.95 6.09 5.27
CA ARG A 2 13.61 5.74 4.00
C ARG A 2 13.45 4.24 3.77
N VAL A 3 12.86 3.83 2.65
CA VAL A 3 12.68 2.43 2.27
C VAL A 3 13.41 2.19 0.96
N ASN A 4 14.38 1.28 0.98
CA ASN A 4 15.07 0.85 -0.24
C ASN A 4 14.34 -0.37 -0.80
N TYR A 5 14.18 -0.43 -2.12
CA TYR A 5 13.48 -1.52 -2.80
C TYR A 5 14.11 -1.81 -4.15
N GLU A 6 14.00 -3.07 -4.59
CA GLU A 6 14.39 -3.46 -5.93
C GLU A 6 13.25 -3.14 -6.91
N SER A 7 13.56 -2.33 -7.92
CA SER A 7 12.67 -1.98 -9.02
C SER A 7 12.43 -3.20 -9.91
N LEU A 8 11.16 -3.49 -10.23
CA LEU A 8 10.78 -4.53 -11.17
C LEU A 8 11.10 -4.17 -12.63
N VAL A 9 11.47 -2.92 -12.90
CA VAL A 9 11.75 -2.42 -14.26
C VAL A 9 13.17 -2.78 -14.69
N ASP A 10 14.13 -2.59 -13.80
CA ASP A 10 15.57 -2.64 -14.10
C ASP A 10 16.40 -3.37 -13.05
N TRP A 11 15.75 -3.97 -12.03
CA TRP A 11 16.38 -4.71 -10.94
C TRP A 11 17.39 -3.88 -10.13
N LYS A 12 17.31 -2.55 -10.22
CA LYS A 12 18.15 -1.65 -9.44
C LYS A 12 17.48 -1.26 -8.14
N GLN A 13 18.31 -0.91 -7.17
CA GLN A 13 17.84 -0.40 -5.89
C GLN A 13 17.36 1.05 -6.05
N ASN A 14 16.07 1.27 -5.81
CA ASN A 14 15.45 2.57 -5.68
C ASN A 14 15.14 2.89 -4.21
N THR A 15 14.83 4.15 -3.93
CA THR A 15 14.50 4.62 -2.57
C THR A 15 13.16 5.34 -2.57
N ALA A 16 12.24 4.91 -1.70
CA ALA A 16 11.01 5.62 -1.37
C ALA A 16 11.18 6.36 -0.04
N TYR A 17 10.74 7.62 -0.01
CA TYR A 17 10.65 8.41 1.22
C TYR A 17 9.18 8.46 1.65
N LEU A 18 8.91 7.96 2.86
CA LEU A 18 7.56 7.84 3.41
C LEU A 18 7.35 8.78 4.58
N TRP A 19 6.18 9.38 4.62
CA TRP A 19 5.72 10.32 5.64
C TRP A 19 4.55 9.76 6.45
N CYS A 20 4.59 10.02 7.76
CA CYS A 20 3.52 9.74 8.71
C CYS A 20 3.41 10.91 9.71
N SER A 21 3.24 12.13 9.20
CA SER A 21 3.18 13.33 10.03
C SER A 21 1.72 13.70 10.31
N PRO A 22 1.30 13.76 11.58
CA PRO A 22 -0.04 14.23 11.93
C PRO A 22 -0.23 15.73 11.64
N GLN A 23 0.85 16.50 11.48
CA GLN A 23 0.82 17.94 11.25
C GLN A 23 1.78 18.35 10.13
N PHE A 24 1.42 18.00 8.90
CA PHE A 24 2.11 18.43 7.68
C PHE A 24 1.36 19.61 7.06
N PHE A 25 1.85 20.84 7.24
CA PHE A 25 1.16 22.07 6.82
C PHE A 25 -0.30 22.15 7.34
N ASN A 26 -0.49 21.94 8.65
CA ASN A 26 -1.80 21.88 9.31
C ASN A 26 -2.77 20.79 8.81
N THR A 27 -2.27 19.83 8.01
CA THR A 27 -3.05 18.68 7.55
C THR A 27 -2.29 17.39 7.89
N SER A 28 -3.01 16.35 8.28
CA SER A 28 -2.36 15.06 8.51
C SER A 28 -1.95 14.41 7.19
N ARG A 29 -0.69 13.98 7.07
CA ARG A 29 -0.17 13.28 5.90
C ARG A 29 0.36 11.91 6.30
N PHE A 30 -0.31 10.88 5.81
CA PHE A 30 0.01 9.48 6.03
C PHE A 30 0.11 8.79 4.68
N ASP A 31 1.32 8.44 4.28
CA ASP A 31 1.55 7.79 2.99
C ASP A 31 1.05 6.34 3.01
N CYS A 32 0.63 5.85 1.84
CA CYS A 32 0.28 4.45 1.66
C CYS A 32 1.49 3.64 1.22
N VAL A 33 1.48 2.34 1.49
CA VAL A 33 2.62 1.45 1.32
C VAL A 33 2.19 0.07 0.85
N PHE A 34 3.06 -0.59 0.09
CA PHE A 34 3.04 -2.02 -0.13
C PHE A 34 3.72 -2.74 1.02
N ILE A 35 3.10 -3.81 1.52
CA ILE A 35 3.57 -4.55 2.69
C ILE A 35 3.61 -6.03 2.33
N ARG A 36 4.74 -6.67 2.62
CA ARG A 36 4.89 -8.11 2.49
C ARG A 36 4.36 -8.80 3.75
N THR A 37 3.35 -9.64 3.58
CA THR A 37 2.80 -10.49 4.64
C THR A 37 3.05 -11.96 4.32
N GLN A 38 2.72 -12.85 5.25
CA GLN A 38 2.75 -14.30 5.01
C GLN A 38 1.74 -14.75 3.94
N ASN A 39 0.62 -14.02 3.80
CA ASN A 39 -0.46 -14.32 2.86
C ASN A 39 -0.31 -13.62 1.51
N GLY A 40 0.83 -12.98 1.27
CA GLY A 40 1.10 -12.20 0.08
C GLY A 40 1.23 -10.70 0.35
N VAL A 41 1.12 -9.92 -0.71
CA VAL A 41 1.36 -8.47 -0.66
C VAL A 41 0.02 -7.73 -0.51
N ILE A 42 -0.04 -6.86 0.49
CA ILE A 42 -1.21 -5.99 0.71
C ILE A 42 -0.80 -4.52 0.64
N LEU A 43 -1.79 -3.64 0.54
CA LEU A 43 -1.59 -2.22 0.76
C LEU A 43 -2.04 -1.82 2.15
N GLY A 44 -1.43 -0.76 2.66
CA GLY A 44 -1.79 -0.16 3.95
C GLY A 44 -1.43 1.32 4.00
N ARG A 45 -2.01 2.04 4.95
CA ARG A 45 -1.65 3.42 5.26
C ARG A 45 -0.77 3.47 6.50
N LEU A 46 0.40 4.09 6.38
CA LEU A 46 1.33 4.23 7.49
C LEU A 46 0.81 5.26 8.50
N VAL A 47 0.38 4.80 9.67
CA VAL A 47 -0.23 5.66 10.70
C VAL A 47 0.81 6.17 11.68
N PHE A 48 1.73 5.31 12.12
CA PHE A 48 2.71 5.65 13.14
C PHE A 48 3.99 4.83 12.98
N LEU A 49 5.13 5.41 13.38
CA LEU A 49 6.44 4.75 13.40
C LEU A 49 7.05 4.87 14.78
N PHE A 50 7.59 3.77 15.29
CA PHE A 50 8.25 3.72 16.58
C PHE A 50 9.31 2.61 16.61
N GLN A 51 10.12 2.61 17.65
CA GLN A 51 11.08 1.54 17.91
C GLN A 51 10.62 0.78 19.16
N CYS A 52 10.68 -0.55 19.09
CA CYS A 52 10.42 -1.42 20.22
C CYS A 52 11.76 -2.03 20.67
N ALA A 53 12.10 -1.87 21.95
CA ALA A 53 13.27 -2.52 22.53
C ALA A 53 12.88 -3.93 23.00
N ILE A 54 13.60 -4.95 22.51
CA ILE A 54 13.46 -6.33 22.95
C ILE A 54 14.86 -6.81 23.35
N GLY A 55 15.09 -6.94 24.66
CA GLY A 55 16.44 -7.12 25.19
C GLY A 55 17.30 -5.90 24.89
N ASN A 56 18.43 -6.12 24.21
CA ASN A 56 19.36 -5.05 23.78
C ASN A 56 19.12 -4.55 22.36
N ASP A 57 18.19 -5.16 21.63
CA ASP A 57 17.94 -4.86 20.23
C ASP A 57 16.75 -3.90 20.05
N LEU A 58 16.88 -2.98 19.10
CA LEU A 58 15.83 -2.04 18.71
C LEU A 58 15.20 -2.45 17.38
N PHE A 59 13.90 -2.74 17.43
CA PHE A 59 13.13 -3.17 16.28
C PHE A 59 12.26 -2.01 15.77
N PRO A 60 12.49 -1.50 14.55
CA PRO A 60 11.63 -0.48 13.98
C PRO A 60 10.29 -1.09 13.56
N LEU A 61 9.21 -0.59 14.14
CA LEU A 61 7.84 -1.03 13.89
C LEU A 61 7.01 0.12 13.33
N ALA A 62 6.02 -0.26 12.53
CA ALA A 62 5.04 0.62 11.93
C ALA A 62 3.64 0.17 12.34
N LEU A 63 2.82 1.11 12.84
CA LEU A 63 1.38 0.90 12.90
C LEU A 63 0.81 1.21 11.52
N ILE A 64 0.19 0.22 10.89
CA ILE A 64 -0.35 0.33 9.55
C ILE A 64 -1.84 0.00 9.59
N HIS A 65 -2.63 0.82 8.90
CA HIS A 65 -4.04 0.57 8.65
C HIS A 65 -4.20 -0.18 7.31
N PRO A 66 -4.60 -1.47 7.30
CA PRO A 66 -4.63 -2.30 6.09
C PRO A 66 -5.78 -1.98 5.11
N PHE A 67 -5.54 -2.25 3.82
CA PHE A 67 -6.47 -2.04 2.70
C PHE A 67 -6.84 -3.36 2.01
N ASP A 68 -6.93 -4.44 2.78
CA ASP A 68 -7.17 -5.81 2.31
C ASP A 68 -8.60 -6.30 2.61
N ALA A 69 -9.53 -5.40 2.97
CA ALA A 69 -10.91 -5.80 3.19
C ALA A 69 -11.55 -6.26 1.86
N PRO A 70 -12.48 -7.24 1.89
CA PRO A 70 -13.15 -7.71 0.68
C PRO A 70 -13.89 -6.57 -0.02
N THR A 71 -13.58 -6.33 -1.30
CA THR A 71 -14.24 -5.31 -2.14
C THR A 71 -15.56 -5.82 -2.72
N GLY A 72 -15.73 -7.15 -2.83
CA GLY A 72 -16.84 -7.80 -3.52
C GLY A 72 -16.53 -8.02 -5.00
N PRO A 73 -17.55 -8.31 -5.83
CA PRO A 73 -17.36 -8.48 -7.28
C PRO A 73 -16.85 -7.20 -7.94
N ARG A 74 -15.87 -7.33 -8.85
CA ARG A 74 -15.32 -6.20 -9.61
C ARG A 74 -16.40 -5.53 -10.46
N LEU A 75 -16.52 -4.20 -10.32
CA LEU A 75 -17.52 -3.40 -11.03
C LEU A 75 -17.22 -3.34 -12.53
N ARG A 76 -18.23 -3.05 -13.35
CA ARG A 76 -18.08 -2.91 -14.81
C ARG A 76 -17.06 -1.84 -15.17
N GLN A 77 -17.09 -0.69 -14.50
CA GLN A 77 -16.17 0.42 -14.73
C GLN A 77 -14.74 0.03 -14.38
N ASP A 78 -14.53 -0.61 -13.22
CA ASP A 78 -13.22 -1.12 -12.81
C ASP A 78 -12.64 -2.08 -13.87
N LYS A 79 -13.47 -2.94 -14.49
CA LYS A 79 -13.05 -3.83 -15.59
C LYS A 79 -12.70 -3.07 -16.87
N GLN A 80 -13.51 -2.07 -17.23
CA GLN A 80 -13.32 -1.31 -18.48
C GLN A 80 -12.09 -0.42 -18.44
N LEU A 81 -11.83 0.21 -17.31
CA LEU A 81 -10.70 1.11 -17.07
C LEU A 81 -9.47 0.39 -16.49
N ASN A 82 -9.57 -0.92 -16.31
CA ASN A 82 -8.60 -1.76 -15.65
C ASN A 82 -8.13 -1.25 -14.26
N LEU A 83 -9.04 -0.65 -13.47
CA LEU A 83 -8.70 -0.16 -12.14
C LEU A 83 -8.51 -1.32 -11.15
N PHE A 84 -7.54 -1.16 -10.25
CA PHE A 84 -7.36 -2.02 -9.09
C PHE A 84 -7.94 -1.34 -7.84
N ARG A 85 -9.07 -1.87 -7.38
CA ARG A 85 -9.78 -1.37 -6.19
C ARG A 85 -9.33 -2.14 -4.96
N VAL A 86 -9.03 -1.40 -3.90
CA VAL A 86 -8.73 -1.92 -2.55
C VAL A 86 -9.68 -1.29 -1.54
N ARG A 87 -9.94 -1.98 -0.42
CA ARG A 87 -10.85 -1.47 0.63
C ARG A 87 -10.14 -1.43 1.97
N ALA A 88 -10.18 -0.27 2.60
CA ALA A 88 -9.68 -0.10 3.95
C ALA A 88 -10.45 -0.99 4.94
N GLN A 89 -9.73 -1.66 5.85
CA GLN A 89 -10.34 -2.31 7.01
C GLN A 89 -10.95 -1.26 7.96
N PRO A 90 -11.77 -1.64 8.94
CA PRO A 90 -12.08 -0.76 10.07
C PRO A 90 -10.78 -0.27 10.75
N ARG A 91 -10.73 0.99 11.19
CA ARG A 91 -9.52 1.58 11.80
C ARG A 91 -9.06 0.85 13.06
N THR A 92 -9.95 0.14 13.74
CA THR A 92 -9.67 -0.73 14.90
C THR A 92 -8.83 -1.95 14.54
N LYS A 93 -8.74 -2.31 13.25
CA LYS A 93 -7.87 -3.37 12.73
C LYS A 93 -6.53 -2.82 12.21
N ALA A 94 -6.07 -1.68 12.73
CA ALA A 94 -4.69 -1.28 12.49
C ALA A 94 -3.75 -2.25 13.22
N GLU A 95 -2.68 -2.66 12.55
CA GLU A 95 -1.79 -3.72 13.01
C GLU A 95 -0.33 -3.27 12.94
N PHE A 96 0.51 -3.91 13.75
CA PHE A 96 1.94 -3.64 13.77
C PHE A 96 2.67 -4.48 12.74
N PHE A 97 3.49 -3.83 11.93
CA PHE A 97 4.37 -4.46 10.97
C PHE A 97 5.81 -4.07 11.24
N SER A 98 6.72 -5.00 10.99
CA SER A 98 8.14 -4.67 10.88
C SER A 98 8.32 -3.67 9.74
N VAL A 99 9.10 -2.61 9.95
CA VAL A 99 9.42 -1.64 8.90
C VAL A 99 10.10 -2.31 7.70
N GLN A 100 10.84 -3.40 7.93
CA GLN A 100 11.48 -4.21 6.89
C GLN A 100 10.48 -4.97 6.00
N SER A 101 9.23 -5.13 6.44
CA SER A 101 8.17 -5.71 5.60
C SER A 101 7.58 -4.72 4.58
N ILE A 102 7.85 -3.42 4.75
CA ILE A 102 7.43 -2.40 3.80
C ILE A 102 8.27 -2.54 2.54
N ILE A 103 7.61 -2.84 1.43
CA ILE A 103 8.25 -2.99 0.13
C ILE A 103 8.56 -1.61 -0.44
N ARG A 104 7.55 -0.73 -0.52
CA ARG A 104 7.69 0.64 -1.05
C ARG A 104 6.44 1.47 -0.77
N GLY A 105 6.51 2.77 -1.05
CA GLY A 105 5.33 3.65 -1.04
C GLY A 105 4.36 3.38 -2.19
N ALA A 106 3.10 3.72 -1.97
CA ALA A 106 1.99 3.62 -2.92
C ALA A 106 1.14 4.88 -2.91
N LEU A 107 0.59 5.24 -4.06
CA LEU A 107 -0.40 6.31 -4.18
C LEU A 107 -1.80 5.70 -4.29
N LEU A 108 -2.67 6.07 -3.35
CA LEU A 108 -4.07 5.66 -3.34
C LEU A 108 -4.98 6.89 -3.45
N VAL A 109 -6.04 6.75 -4.25
CA VAL A 109 -7.09 7.76 -4.38
C VAL A 109 -8.41 7.16 -3.90
N GLN A 110 -9.10 7.86 -3.01
CA GLN A 110 -10.39 7.43 -2.49
C GLN A 110 -11.45 7.46 -3.61
N ASP A 111 -12.33 6.46 -3.65
CA ASP A 111 -13.50 6.49 -4.53
C ASP A 111 -14.53 7.50 -3.98
N SER A 112 -14.63 8.66 -4.62
CA SER A 112 -15.55 9.73 -4.22
C SER A 112 -17.01 9.44 -4.56
N GLY A 113 -17.29 8.50 -5.47
CA GLY A 113 -18.64 8.17 -5.91
C GLY A 113 -19.21 6.89 -5.30
N GLY A 114 -18.42 6.17 -4.50
CA GLY A 114 -18.72 4.84 -4.01
C GLY A 114 -18.65 4.70 -2.50
N ASN A 115 -18.20 3.52 -2.05
CA ASN A 115 -17.98 3.25 -0.64
C ASN A 115 -16.79 4.10 -0.14
N PRO A 116 -16.90 4.86 0.97
CA PRO A 116 -15.82 5.72 1.46
C PRO A 116 -14.57 4.96 1.90
N LEU A 117 -14.65 3.65 2.10
CA LEU A 117 -13.49 2.79 2.41
C LEU A 117 -12.77 2.32 1.14
N ASP A 118 -13.39 2.45 -0.04
CA ASP A 118 -12.79 2.03 -1.30
C ASP A 118 -11.80 3.06 -1.81
N HIS A 119 -10.69 2.54 -2.31
CA HIS A 119 -9.62 3.32 -2.91
C HIS A 119 -9.13 2.62 -4.17
N PHE A 120 -8.52 3.39 -5.06
CA PHE A 120 -7.85 2.89 -6.25
C PHE A 120 -6.36 3.11 -6.14
N ILE A 121 -5.60 2.11 -6.59
CA ILE A 121 -4.15 2.24 -6.73
C ILE A 121 -3.86 3.06 -8.00
N VAL A 122 -3.01 4.10 -7.88
CA VAL A 122 -2.54 4.87 -9.03
C VAL A 122 -1.24 4.25 -9.53
N ASP A 123 -1.31 3.61 -10.68
CA ASP A 123 -0.21 2.82 -11.26
C ASP A 123 0.36 3.42 -12.56
N THR A 124 -0.21 4.51 -13.06
CA THR A 124 0.15 5.11 -14.35
C THR A 124 1.36 6.04 -14.33
N ILE A 125 1.76 6.54 -13.15
CA ILE A 125 2.82 7.55 -13.00
C ILE A 125 4.20 6.89 -12.87
N ASP A 126 4.24 5.61 -12.49
CA ASP A 126 5.46 4.89 -12.13
C ASP A 126 5.43 3.48 -12.73
N THR A 127 6.36 3.19 -13.63
CA THR A 127 6.47 1.88 -14.30
C THR A 127 6.67 0.73 -13.33
N ASP A 128 7.41 0.91 -12.22
CA ASP A 128 7.53 -0.13 -11.19
C ASP A 128 6.19 -0.38 -10.50
N MET A 129 5.40 0.68 -10.28
CA MET A 129 4.06 0.56 -9.72
C MET A 129 3.13 -0.22 -10.65
N PHE A 130 3.14 0.12 -11.95
CA PHE A 130 2.40 -0.61 -12.98
C PHE A 130 2.72 -2.10 -12.95
N LEU A 131 4.00 -2.48 -12.90
CA LEU A 131 4.39 -3.89 -12.86
C LEU A 131 3.89 -4.61 -11.61
N ARG A 132 3.95 -3.97 -10.44
CA ARG A 132 3.42 -4.55 -9.18
C ARG A 132 1.91 -4.72 -9.21
N VAL A 133 1.17 -3.72 -9.67
CA VAL A 133 -0.29 -3.79 -9.76
C VAL A 133 -0.72 -4.82 -10.81
N ARG A 134 0.05 -4.96 -11.90
CA ARG A 134 -0.14 -6.02 -12.88
C ARG A 134 0.04 -7.42 -12.28
N GLU A 135 1.08 -7.63 -11.46
CA GLU A 135 1.26 -8.88 -10.72
C GLU A 135 0.08 -9.15 -9.77
N MET A 136 -0.41 -8.12 -9.08
CA MET A 136 -1.60 -8.25 -8.23
C MET A 136 -2.82 -8.68 -9.05
N HIS A 137 -3.05 -8.09 -10.23
CA HIS A 137 -4.13 -8.52 -11.13
C HIS A 137 -4.04 -10.00 -11.46
N GLN A 138 -2.84 -10.50 -11.79
CA GLN A 138 -2.61 -11.92 -12.10
C GLN A 138 -2.91 -12.81 -10.89
N GLN A 139 -2.45 -12.42 -9.70
CA GLN A 139 -2.66 -13.19 -8.46
C GLN A 139 -4.14 -13.35 -8.12
N VAL A 140 -4.97 -12.34 -8.37
CA VAL A 140 -6.43 -12.42 -8.13
C VAL A 140 -7.24 -12.87 -9.36
N GLY A 141 -6.57 -13.31 -10.43
CA GLY A 141 -7.21 -13.81 -11.65
C GLY A 141 -7.93 -12.75 -12.49
N HIS A 142 -7.57 -11.48 -12.34
CA HIS A 142 -8.06 -10.42 -13.21
C HIS A 142 -7.43 -10.52 -14.61
N PRO A 143 -8.19 -10.29 -15.69
CA PRO A 143 -7.62 -10.24 -17.03
C PRO A 143 -6.65 -9.07 -17.13
N VAL A 144 -5.40 -9.35 -17.52
CA VAL A 144 -4.39 -8.33 -17.82
C VAL A 144 -4.51 -7.98 -19.29
N ARG A 145 -4.84 -6.72 -19.60
CA ARG A 145 -4.81 -6.21 -20.98
C ARG A 145 -3.41 -5.66 -21.26
N ILE A 146 -2.79 -6.14 -22.34
CA ILE A 146 -1.51 -5.65 -22.89
C ILE A 146 -1.80 -4.52 -23.86
#